data_AF-A0A6N6S5P2-F1
#
_entry.id   AF-A0A6N6S5P2-F1
#
_cell.length_a   1.000
_cell.length_b   1.000
_cell.length_c   1.000
_cell.angle_alpha   90.00
_cell.angle_beta   90.00
_cell.angle_gamma   90.00
#
_symmetry.space_group_name_H-M   'P 1'
#
loop_
_entity.id
_entity.type
_entity.pdbx_description
1 polymer ?
#
loop_
_entity_poly.entity_id
_entity_poly.type
_entity_poly.pdbx_seq_one_letter_code
_entity_poly.pdbx_strand_id
1 'polypeptide(L)' 'FDVLREAVSRIKSIPIFAIGGITAENADTVLETGVDGIAVITAVFAAEDPEKAARELSSIAANYTKKKS' A
#
# COMPACT_ATOMS: atom_id res chain seq x y z
N PHE A 1 11.90 -3.29 -3.85
CA PHE A 1 10.93 -4.16 -3.13
C PHE A 1 10.84 -5.52 -3.82
N ASP A 2 11.95 -6.26 -3.92
CA ASP A 2 12.00 -7.44 -4.79
C ASP A 2 11.31 -8.66 -4.18
N VAL A 3 11.39 -8.81 -2.86
CA VAL A 3 10.64 -9.83 -2.12
C VAL A 3 9.13 -9.67 -2.28
N LEU A 4 8.60 -8.44 -2.33
CA LEU A 4 7.17 -8.20 -2.58
C LEU A 4 6.78 -8.65 -3.99
N ARG A 5 7.59 -8.32 -5.00
CA ARG A 5 7.36 -8.75 -6.39
C ARG A 5 7.42 -10.26 -6.53
N GLU A 6 8.36 -10.91 -5.85
CA GLU A 6 8.45 -12.37 -5.82
C GLU A 6 7.20 -12.98 -5.17
N ALA A 7 6.75 -12.47 -4.02
CA ALA A 7 5.55 -12.94 -3.35
C ALA A 7 4.30 -12.83 -4.23
N VAL A 8 4.07 -11.66 -4.84
CA VAL A 8 2.98 -11.41 -5.81
C VAL A 8 3.08 -12.33 -7.04
N SER A 9 4.30 -12.67 -7.46
CA SER A 9 4.50 -13.59 -8.58
C SER A 9 4.08 -15.03 -8.25
N ARG A 10 4.21 -15.46 -6.98
CA ARG A 10 3.96 -16.84 -6.55
C ARG A 10 2.58 -17.07 -5.96
N ILE A 11 2.01 -16.08 -5.29
CA ILE A 11 0.72 -16.19 -4.60
C ILE A 11 -0.34 -15.51 -5.47
N LYS A 12 -1.24 -16.30 -6.07
CA LYS A 12 -2.23 -15.80 -7.06
C LYS A 12 -3.65 -15.62 -6.53
N SER A 13 -4.00 -16.34 -5.47
CA SER A 13 -5.39 -16.45 -5.00
C SER A 13 -5.64 -15.80 -3.64
N ILE A 14 -4.58 -15.38 -2.95
CA ILE A 14 -4.66 -14.78 -1.61
C ILE A 14 -4.24 -13.32 -1.72
N PRO A 15 -5.05 -12.37 -1.21
CA PRO A 15 -4.67 -10.96 -1.17
C PRO A 15 -3.37 -10.74 -0.38
N ILE A 16 -2.46 -9.94 -0.92
CA ILE A 16 -1.20 -9.58 -0.26
C ILE A 16 -1.27 -8.11 0.15
N PHE A 17 -1.02 -7.84 1.42
CA PHE A 17 -0.88 -6.49 1.95
C PHE A 17 0.55 -6.24 2.42
N ALA A 18 1.16 -5.14 1.99
CA ALA A 18 2.45 -4.71 2.49
C ALA A 18 2.29 -3.93 3.80
N ILE A 19 3.17 -4.16 4.77
CA ILE A 19 3.18 -3.46 6.06
C ILE A 19 4.62 -3.16 6.48
N GLY A 20 4.80 -2.03 7.17
CA GLY A 20 6.06 -1.62 7.79
C GLY A 20 6.71 -0.41 7.12
N GLY A 21 6.75 0.71 7.83
CA GLY A 21 7.44 1.93 7.37
C GLY A 21 6.84 2.57 6.11
N ILE A 22 5.59 2.28 5.77
CA ILE A 22 4.92 2.85 4.60
C ILE A 22 4.45 4.27 4.92
N THR A 23 4.77 5.20 4.02
CA THR A 23 4.45 6.63 4.07
C THR A 23 3.88 7.07 2.72
N ALA A 24 3.38 8.30 2.63
CA ALA A 24 2.88 8.83 1.35
C ALA A 24 3.99 8.89 0.28
N GLU A 25 5.25 9.11 0.68
CA GLU A 25 6.35 9.20 -0.28
C GLU A 25 6.74 7.85 -0.92
N ASN A 26 6.46 6.73 -0.25
CA ASN A 26 6.85 5.39 -0.74
C ASN A 26 5.67 4.48 -1.10
N ALA A 27 4.43 4.91 -0.84
CA ALA A 27 3.23 4.13 -1.08
C ALA A 27 3.09 3.69 -2.55
N ASP A 28 3.32 4.61 -3.50
CA ASP A 28 3.29 4.28 -4.94
C ASP A 28 4.28 3.16 -5.29
N THR A 29 5.54 3.30 -4.90
CA THR A 29 6.58 2.30 -5.21
C THR A 29 6.29 0.94 -4.59
N VAL A 30 5.61 0.89 -3.44
CA VAL A 30 5.13 -0.36 -2.82
C VAL A 30 3.97 -0.94 -3.63
N LEU A 31 2.97 -0.14 -3.98
CA LEU A 31 1.78 -0.59 -4.71
C LEU A 31 2.11 -1.05 -6.14
N GLU A 32 3.08 -0.42 -6.80
CA GLU A 32 3.64 -0.83 -8.10
C GLU A 32 4.21 -2.26 -8.10
N THR A 33 4.53 -2.83 -6.93
CA THR A 33 4.96 -4.23 -6.83
C THR A 33 3.82 -5.22 -7.15
N GLY A 34 2.58 -4.76 -7.14
CA GLY A 34 1.39 -5.55 -7.43
C GLY A 34 0.73 -6.17 -6.19
N VAL A 35 1.09 -5.71 -4.98
CA VAL A 35 0.32 -6.01 -3.76
C VAL A 35 -1.11 -5.47 -3.89
N ASP A 36 -2.06 -6.14 -3.22
CA ASP A 36 -3.47 -5.74 -3.24
C ASP A 36 -3.76 -4.53 -2.35
N GLY A 37 -2.85 -4.20 -1.43
CA GLY A 37 -2.96 -3.00 -0.60
C GLY A 37 -1.78 -2.79 0.33
N ILE A 38 -1.90 -1.75 1.15
CA ILE A 38 -0.90 -1.33 2.14
C ILE A 38 -1.55 -1.17 3.52
N ALA A 39 -0.78 -1.44 4.56
CA ALA A 39 -1.14 -1.17 5.95
C ALA A 39 -0.18 -0.14 6.55
N VAL A 40 -0.75 0.89 7.15
CA VAL A 40 -0.04 2.07 7.67
C VAL A 40 -0.44 2.31 9.12
N ILE A 41 0.54 2.71 9.95
CA ILE A 41 0.32 3.03 11.37
C ILE A 41 0.90 4.41 11.65
N THR A 42 2.24 4.50 11.80
CA THR A 42 2.92 5.73 12.22
C THR A 42 2.67 6.90 11.26
N ALA A 43 2.61 6.65 9.95
CA ALA A 43 2.35 7.68 8.94
C ALA A 43 0.99 8.39 9.13
N VAL A 44 0.03 7.74 9.80
CA VAL A 44 -1.27 8.33 10.13
C VAL A 44 -1.29 8.83 11.57
N PHE A 45 -0.93 7.97 12.54
CA PHE A 45 -1.07 8.28 13.96
C PHE A 45 -0.08 9.32 14.48
N ALA A 46 1.06 9.51 13.82
CA ALA A 46 2.04 10.53 14.18
C ALA A 46 1.95 11.80 13.33
N ALA A 47 1.00 11.88 12.40
CA ALA A 47 0.77 13.08 11.60
C ALA A 47 0.11 14.19 12.44
N GLU A 48 0.41 15.44 12.10
CA GLU A 48 -0.25 16.61 12.69
C GLU A 48 -1.77 16.61 12.40
N ASP A 49 -2.15 16.13 11.22
CA ASP A 49 -3.53 15.91 10.80
C ASP A 49 -3.71 14.46 10.32
N PRO A 50 -4.15 13.54 11.22
CA PRO A 50 -4.37 12.14 10.88
C PRO A 50 -5.44 11.92 9.81
N GLU A 51 -6.47 12.77 9.74
CA GLU A 51 -7.51 12.64 8.72
C GLU A 51 -6.93 12.94 7.34
N LYS A 52 -6.20 14.04 7.21
CA LYS A 52 -5.52 14.40 5.96
C LYS A 52 -4.53 13.32 5.52
N ALA A 53 -3.70 12.82 6.43
CA ALA A 53 -2.74 11.76 6.13
C ALA A 53 -3.43 10.46 5.67
N ALA A 54 -4.50 10.05 6.35
CA ALA A 54 -5.28 8.88 5.97
C ALA A 54 -5.94 9.07 4.59
N ARG A 55 -6.49 10.26 4.32
CA ARG A 55 -7.13 10.60 3.04
C ARG A 55 -6.12 10.55 1.89
N GLU A 56 -4.93 11.12 2.08
CA GLU A 56 -3.85 11.10 1.10
C GLU A 56 -3.42 9.67 0.75
N LEU A 57 -3.11 8.85 1.77
CA LEU A 57 -2.74 7.45 1.59
C LEU A 57 -3.86 6.62 0.94
N SER A 58 -5.11 6.87 1.31
CA SER A 58 -6.27 6.24 0.69
C SER A 58 -6.43 6.64 -0.79
N SER A 59 -6.15 7.90 -1.14
CA SER A 59 -6.19 8.36 -2.52
C SER A 59 -5.09 7.72 -3.36
N ILE A 60 -3.88 7.57 -2.81
CA ILE A 60 -2.78 6.85 -3.49
C ILE A 60 -3.21 5.39 -3.73
N ALA A 61 -3.68 4.68 -2.70
CA ALA A 61 -4.09 3.28 -2.80
C ALA A 61 -5.23 3.06 -3.80
N ALA A 62 -6.18 3.99 -3.91
CA ALA A 62 -7.31 3.89 -4.84
C ALA A 62 -6.88 3.87 -6.33
N ASN A 63 -5.71 4.43 -6.66
CA ASN A 63 -5.17 4.37 -8.02
C ASN A 63 -4.72 2.96 -8.43
N TYR A 64 -4.54 2.05 -7.47
CA TYR A 64 -3.99 0.70 -7.68
C TYR A 64 -5.01 -0.43 -7.45
N THR A 65 -6.23 -0.10 -7.01
CA THR A 65 -7.33 -1.07 -6.97
C THR A 65 -7.68 -1.54 -8.39
N LYS A 66 -7.08 -2.65 -8.82
CA LYS A 66 -7.42 -3.32 -10.08
C LYS A 66 -8.91 -3.67 -10.07
N LYS A 67 -9.64 -3.31 -11.14
CA LYS A 67 -10.90 -3.99 -11.50
C LYS A 67 -10.55 -5.47 -11.64
N LYS A 68 -10.91 -6.29 -10.65
CA LYS A 68 -10.94 -7.75 -10.81
C LYS A 68 -12.02 -8.05 -11.87
N SER A 69 -11.58 -8.26 -13.11
CA SER A 69 -12.38 -8.90 -14.16
C SER A 69 -12.58 -10.37 -13.87
#